data_AF-A0A962W133-F1
#
_entry.id   AF-A0A962W133-F1
#
_cell.length_a   1.000
_cell.length_b   1.000
_cell.length_c   1.000
_cell.angle_alpha   90.00
_cell.angle_beta   90.00
_cell.angle_gamma   90.00
#
_symmetry.space_group_name_H-M   'P 1'
#
loop_
_entity.id
_entity.type
_entity.pdbx_description
1 polymer ?
#
loop_
_entity_poly.entity_id
_entity_poly.type
_entity_poly.pdbx_seq_one_letter_code
_entity_poly.pdbx_strand_id
1 'polypeptide(L)'
;MLFYLFLTLTLLSLSGYYLGRKRAFAVAGNHIRNLHSLPSYYGSYTALWCGLPALIVFAVWAALQPSIIIELVIADLPPELRELPSGRLDLVVNDIKNLVSGNIVSSSPDAAILAAAEHYRHLQFIGNVALWIMVLMMATAGVAYSWRTISPKLRARNRVEQVVNVLLIASSTVAIFTTVGIVLSVLFESVLFFGKVPITEFLFGLHWSPQTAIRADQTGSSGAFGMIPLFTGTLLISGIAMLVAVPIGLMSALYLCEYAGPKFRASAKPALEVLAGIPTVVYGFFAALT
;
A
#
# COMPACT_ATOMS: atom_id res chain seq x y z
N MET A 1 17.38 0.15 -1.07
CA MET A 1 17.87 -0.93 -1.96
C MET A 1 16.75 -1.56 -2.80
N LEU A 2 15.64 -2.03 -2.21
CA LEU A 2 14.52 -2.63 -2.93
C LEU A 2 13.95 -1.76 -4.07
N PHE A 3 13.86 -0.45 -3.85
CA PHE A 3 13.47 0.52 -4.88
C PHE A 3 14.34 0.45 -6.14
N TYR A 4 15.67 0.36 -5.98
CA TYR A 4 16.59 0.25 -7.11
C TYR A 4 16.43 -1.08 -7.84
N LEU A 5 16.19 -2.18 -7.12
CA LEU A 5 15.92 -3.48 -7.73
C LEU A 5 14.65 -3.44 -8.58
N PHE A 6 13.57 -2.87 -8.04
CA PHE A 6 12.32 -2.68 -8.79
C PHE A 6 12.50 -1.81 -10.03
N LEU A 7 13.26 -0.71 -9.93
CA LEU A 7 13.58 0.15 -11.06
C LEU A 7 14.39 -0.60 -12.13
N THR A 8 15.42 -1.35 -11.73
CA THR A 8 16.23 -2.15 -12.67
C THR A 8 15.40 -3.23 -13.35
N LEU A 9 14.50 -3.91 -12.64
CA LEU A 9 13.61 -4.90 -13.23
C LEU A 9 12.63 -4.29 -14.23
N THR A 10 12.12 -3.09 -13.94
CA THR A 10 11.28 -2.32 -14.87
C THR A 10 12.06 -1.98 -16.15
N LEU A 11 13.30 -1.50 -16.00
CA LEU A 11 14.18 -1.21 -17.13
C LEU A 11 14.52 -2.47 -17.94
N LEU A 12 14.82 -3.59 -17.29
CA LEU A 12 15.09 -4.88 -17.96
C LEU A 12 13.85 -5.40 -18.71
N SER A 13 12.66 -5.25 -18.15
CA SER A 13 11.41 -5.60 -18.83
C SER A 13 11.17 -4.73 -20.06
N LEU A 14 11.43 -3.42 -19.98
CA LEU A 14 11.39 -2.50 -21.12
C LEU A 14 12.44 -2.89 -22.19
N SER A 15 13.67 -3.19 -21.78
CA SER A 15 14.70 -3.70 -22.71
C SER A 15 14.28 -5.02 -23.36
N GLY A 16 13.67 -5.93 -22.58
CA GLY A 16 13.08 -7.18 -23.05
C GLY A 16 12.01 -6.95 -24.13
N TYR A 17 11.16 -5.94 -23.95
CA TYR A 17 10.18 -5.54 -24.97
C TYR A 17 10.84 -5.22 -26.31
N TYR A 18 11.86 -4.36 -26.29
CA TYR A 18 12.58 -3.96 -27.51
C TYR A 18 13.32 -5.15 -28.15
N LEU A 19 13.94 -6.00 -27.34
CA LEU A 19 14.63 -7.22 -27.81
C LEU A 19 13.66 -8.20 -28.47
N GLY A 20 12.53 -8.51 -27.83
CA GLY A 20 11.51 -9.40 -28.40
C GLY A 20 10.93 -8.86 -29.71
N ARG A 21 10.68 -7.54 -29.78
CA ARG A 21 10.22 -6.87 -31.00
C ARG A 21 11.26 -6.95 -32.12
N LYS A 22 12.54 -6.67 -31.82
CA LYS A 22 13.65 -6.75 -32.79
C LYS A 22 13.82 -8.18 -33.32
N ARG A 23 13.70 -9.18 -32.44
CA ARG A 23 13.73 -10.60 -32.83
C ARG A 23 12.59 -10.96 -33.76
N ALA A 24 11.37 -10.48 -33.51
CA ALA A 24 10.23 -10.72 -34.39
C ALA A 24 10.46 -10.16 -35.80
N PHE A 25 11.02 -8.96 -35.94
CA PHE A 25 11.40 -8.41 -37.25
C PHE A 25 12.50 -9.24 -37.92
N ALA A 26 13.54 -9.65 -37.17
CA ALA A 26 14.62 -10.46 -37.72
C ALA A 26 14.13 -11.83 -38.24
N VAL A 27 13.17 -12.45 -37.54
CA VAL A 27 12.59 -13.75 -37.91
C VAL A 27 11.60 -13.62 -39.08
N ALA A 28 10.93 -12.48 -39.22
CA ALA A 28 10.01 -12.23 -40.33
C ALA A 28 10.73 -11.81 -41.63
N GLY A 29 11.92 -11.21 -41.54
CA GLY A 29 12.62 -10.61 -42.67
C GLY A 29 11.74 -9.59 -43.40
N ASN A 30 11.66 -9.68 -44.73
CA ASN A 30 10.78 -8.83 -45.54
C ASN A 30 9.29 -9.24 -45.50
N HIS A 31 8.93 -10.34 -44.84
CA HIS A 31 7.58 -10.90 -44.85
C HIS A 31 6.89 -10.76 -43.49
N ILE A 32 6.78 -9.53 -42.98
CA ILE A 32 6.11 -9.22 -41.69
C ILE A 32 4.66 -9.75 -41.65
N ARG A 33 3.99 -9.82 -42.82
CA ARG A 33 2.63 -10.38 -42.96
C ARG A 33 2.54 -11.87 -42.61
N ASN A 34 3.64 -12.61 -42.60
CA ASN A 34 3.68 -14.03 -42.27
C ASN A 34 3.73 -14.28 -40.75
N LEU A 35 3.92 -13.24 -39.93
CA LEU A 35 3.79 -13.35 -38.48
C LEU A 35 2.31 -13.48 -38.10
N HIS A 36 1.99 -14.44 -37.23
CA HIS A 36 0.63 -14.58 -36.71
C HIS A 36 0.16 -13.37 -35.84
N SER A 37 1.08 -12.64 -35.24
CA SER A 37 0.78 -11.52 -34.34
C SER A 37 1.61 -10.29 -34.69
N LEU A 38 1.15 -9.10 -34.31
CA LEU A 38 1.93 -7.87 -34.50
C LEU A 38 3.26 -7.96 -33.73
N PRO A 39 4.37 -7.42 -34.27
CA PRO A 39 5.67 -7.42 -33.59
C PRO A 39 5.65 -6.87 -32.16
N SER A 40 4.73 -5.94 -31.85
CA SER A 40 4.52 -5.41 -30.50
C SER A 40 4.16 -6.51 -29.49
N TYR A 41 3.34 -7.51 -29.86
CA TYR A 41 2.97 -8.61 -28.96
C TYR A 41 4.14 -9.54 -28.64
N TYR A 42 5.10 -9.71 -29.56
CA TYR A 42 6.33 -10.48 -29.28
C TYR A 42 7.25 -9.73 -28.31
N GLY A 43 7.27 -8.40 -28.40
CA GLY A 43 7.88 -7.53 -27.39
C GLY A 43 7.20 -7.70 -26.04
N SER A 44 5.89 -7.51 -25.96
CA SER A 44 5.12 -7.66 -24.71
C SER A 44 5.29 -9.06 -24.11
N TYR A 45 5.28 -10.11 -24.93
CA TYR A 45 5.53 -11.49 -24.49
C TYR A 45 6.91 -11.65 -23.83
N THR A 46 7.95 -11.05 -24.41
CA THR A 46 9.30 -11.08 -23.83
C THR A 46 9.40 -10.26 -22.55
N ALA A 47 8.78 -9.08 -22.51
CA ALA A 47 8.70 -8.26 -21.32
C ALA A 47 7.99 -9.01 -20.16
N LEU A 48 6.90 -9.73 -20.46
CA LEU A 48 6.19 -10.53 -19.47
C LEU A 48 7.04 -11.70 -18.93
N TRP A 49 7.75 -12.43 -19.80
CA TRP A 49 8.65 -13.50 -19.37
C TRP A 49 9.88 -13.00 -18.59
N CYS A 50 10.35 -11.78 -18.89
CA CYS A 50 11.41 -11.13 -18.13
C CYS A 50 10.92 -10.64 -16.76
N GLY A 51 9.77 -9.95 -16.74
CA GLY A 51 9.25 -9.26 -15.57
C GLY A 51 8.51 -10.17 -14.60
N LEU A 52 7.54 -10.96 -15.05
CA LEU A 52 6.63 -11.68 -14.14
C LEU A 52 7.32 -12.73 -13.27
N PRO A 53 8.13 -13.67 -13.81
CA PRO A 53 8.81 -14.65 -12.97
C PRO A 53 9.77 -14.00 -11.96
N ALA A 54 10.48 -12.95 -12.39
CA ALA A 54 11.39 -12.19 -11.55
C ALA A 54 10.65 -11.40 -10.46
N LEU A 55 9.47 -10.83 -10.77
CA LEU A 55 8.58 -10.18 -9.81
C LEU A 55 8.03 -11.17 -8.79
N ILE A 56 7.69 -12.41 -9.19
CA ILE A 56 7.24 -13.45 -8.27
C ILE A 56 8.34 -13.81 -7.28
N VAL A 57 9.57 -14.04 -7.75
CA VAL A 57 10.74 -14.29 -6.88
C VAL A 57 10.95 -13.12 -5.92
N PHE A 58 10.88 -11.88 -6.44
CA PHE A 58 10.99 -10.68 -5.62
C PHE A 58 9.93 -10.62 -4.53
N ALA A 59 8.66 -10.83 -4.87
CA ALA A 59 7.54 -10.74 -3.94
C ALA A 59 7.60 -11.83 -2.86
N VAL A 60 7.88 -13.08 -3.25
CA VAL A 60 8.01 -14.21 -2.32
C VAL A 60 9.16 -13.97 -1.34
N TRP A 61 10.33 -13.54 -1.84
CA TRP A 61 11.45 -13.24 -0.97
C TRP A 61 11.19 -12.04 -0.05
N ALA A 62 10.58 -10.96 -0.57
CA ALA A 62 10.27 -9.79 0.24
C ALA A 62 9.27 -10.10 1.37
N ALA A 63 8.34 -11.04 1.15
CA ALA A 63 7.41 -11.50 2.17
C ALA A 63 8.08 -12.41 3.23
N LEU A 64 9.01 -13.28 2.83
CA LEU A 64 9.62 -14.29 3.71
C LEU A 64 10.90 -13.81 4.43
N GLN A 65 11.68 -12.94 3.79
CA GLN A 65 12.98 -12.48 4.29
C GLN A 65 12.92 -11.93 5.73
N PRO A 66 11.95 -11.07 6.12
CA PRO A 66 11.92 -10.53 7.48
C PRO A 66 11.77 -11.63 8.53
N SER A 67 10.87 -12.59 8.32
CA SER A 67 10.64 -13.69 9.25
C SER A 67 11.86 -14.60 9.38
N ILE A 68 12.46 -14.98 8.24
CA ILE A 68 13.65 -15.85 8.22
C ILE A 68 14.82 -15.18 8.96
N ILE A 69 15.07 -13.89 8.72
CA ILE A 69 16.17 -13.17 9.39
C ILE A 69 15.94 -13.09 10.89
N ILE A 70 14.71 -12.82 11.34
CA ILE A 70 14.38 -12.73 12.77
C ILE A 70 14.59 -14.09 13.45
N GLU A 71 14.12 -15.19 12.84
CA GLU A 71 14.31 -16.54 13.39
C GLU A 71 15.79 -16.90 13.53
N LEU A 72 16.62 -16.58 12.52
CA LEU A 72 18.06 -16.80 12.57
C LEU A 72 18.74 -15.95 13.66
N VAL A 73 18.32 -14.69 13.82
CA VAL A 73 18.89 -13.80 14.84
C VAL A 73 18.51 -14.26 16.24
N ILE A 74 17.26 -14.69 16.46
CA ILE A 74 16.81 -15.24 17.76
C ILE A 74 17.56 -16.54 18.09
N ALA A 75 17.84 -17.37 17.08
CA ALA A 75 18.60 -18.61 17.23
C ALA A 75 20.07 -18.39 17.65
N ASP A 76 20.63 -17.20 17.41
CA ASP A 76 21.98 -16.81 17.81
C ASP A 76 22.01 -15.95 19.10
N LEU A 77 20.85 -15.55 19.65
CA LEU A 77 20.79 -14.82 20.92
C LEU A 77 21.26 -15.68 22.11
N PRO A 78 21.89 -15.09 23.15
CA PRO A 78 22.18 -15.78 24.39
C PRO A 78 20.93 -16.45 25.00
N PRO A 79 21.07 -17.60 25.69
CA PRO A 79 19.94 -18.31 26.30
C PRO A 79 19.10 -17.43 27.22
N GLU A 80 19.76 -16.53 27.96
CA GLU A 80 19.16 -15.57 28.90
C GLU A 80 18.13 -14.64 28.22
N LEU A 81 18.40 -14.22 26.99
CA LEU A 81 17.51 -13.36 26.21
C LEU A 81 16.46 -14.18 25.46
N ARG A 82 16.80 -15.41 25.05
CA ARG A 82 15.92 -16.31 24.28
C ARG A 82 14.78 -16.87 25.13
N GLU A 83 15.02 -17.12 26.41
CA GLU A 83 14.03 -17.68 27.36
C GLU A 83 13.11 -16.62 27.99
N LEU A 84 13.23 -15.35 27.57
CA LEU A 84 12.35 -14.29 28.06
C LEU A 84 10.87 -14.55 27.69
N PRO A 85 9.92 -14.06 28.51
CA PRO A 85 8.51 -14.05 28.13
C PRO A 85 8.30 -13.34 26.79
N SER A 86 7.37 -13.83 25.96
CA SER A 86 7.15 -13.37 24.57
C SER A 86 7.12 -11.85 24.41
N GLY A 87 6.39 -11.15 25.28
CA GLY A 87 6.32 -9.68 25.22
C GLY A 87 7.65 -8.96 25.47
N ARG A 88 8.57 -9.52 26.27
CA ARG A 88 9.92 -8.95 26.46
C ARG A 88 10.85 -9.32 25.32
N LEU A 89 10.75 -10.53 24.79
CA LEU A 89 11.53 -10.95 23.61
C LEU A 89 11.20 -10.08 22.40
N ASP A 90 9.92 -9.78 22.17
CA ASP A 90 9.48 -8.88 21.09
C ASP A 90 10.06 -7.47 21.22
N LEU A 91 10.16 -6.95 22.46
CA LEU A 91 10.82 -5.66 22.71
C LEU A 91 12.31 -5.71 22.35
N VAL A 92 13.02 -6.77 22.71
CA VAL A 92 14.43 -6.96 22.34
C VAL A 92 14.60 -7.02 20.82
N VAL A 93 13.74 -7.77 20.12
CA VAL A 93 13.75 -7.86 18.65
C VAL A 93 13.47 -6.50 18.01
N ASN A 94 12.55 -5.72 18.57
CA ASN A 94 12.25 -4.37 18.09
C ASN A 94 13.42 -3.40 18.34
N ASP A 95 14.09 -3.49 19.48
CA ASP A 95 15.29 -2.71 19.78
C ASP A 95 16.43 -3.04 18.80
N ILE A 96 16.64 -4.32 18.47
CA ILE A 96 17.59 -4.75 17.43
C ILE A 96 17.25 -4.11 16.07
N LYS A 97 15.98 -4.19 15.64
CA LYS A 97 15.52 -3.58 14.38
C LYS A 97 15.68 -2.06 14.38
N ASN A 98 15.41 -1.41 15.51
CA ASN A 98 15.54 0.03 15.68
C ASN A 98 17.01 0.46 15.59
N LEU A 99 17.93 -0.25 16.25
CA LEU A 99 19.36 0.02 16.16
C LEU A 99 19.89 -0.10 14.73
N VAL A 100 19.47 -1.15 14.00
CA VAL A 100 19.86 -1.35 12.60
C VAL A 100 19.36 -0.21 11.72
N SER A 101 18.16 0.30 12.01
CA SER A 101 17.49 1.39 11.28
C SER A 101 17.94 2.79 11.70
N GLY A 102 18.73 2.92 12.77
CA GLY A 102 19.13 4.22 13.35
C GLY A 102 18.02 4.92 14.14
N ASN A 103 17.00 4.18 14.58
CA ASN A 103 15.89 4.69 15.39
C ASN A 103 16.21 4.64 16.90
N ILE A 104 15.35 5.29 17.70
CA ILE A 104 15.43 5.32 19.16
C ILE A 104 15.19 3.91 19.72
N VAL A 105 15.99 3.52 20.71
CA VAL A 105 15.92 2.25 21.44
C VAL A 105 15.36 2.45 22.85
N SER A 106 14.73 1.41 23.38
CA SER A 106 14.05 1.45 24.68
C SER A 106 15.02 1.55 25.88
N SER A 107 16.25 1.08 25.71
CA SER A 107 17.28 1.07 26.74
C SER A 107 18.70 1.21 26.15
N SER A 108 19.69 1.46 27.01
CA SER A 108 21.11 1.52 26.60
C SER A 108 21.53 0.19 25.95
N PRO A 109 22.10 0.19 24.73
CA PRO A 109 22.41 -1.04 24.03
C PRO A 109 23.45 -1.87 24.80
N ASP A 110 23.06 -3.08 25.20
CA ASP A 110 23.98 -4.06 25.76
C ASP A 110 24.84 -4.70 24.64
N ALA A 111 26.01 -5.23 24.99
CA ALA A 111 26.95 -5.82 24.03
C ALA A 111 26.32 -6.96 23.23
N ALA A 112 25.44 -7.75 23.85
CA ALA A 112 24.68 -8.81 23.18
C ALA A 112 23.69 -8.26 22.14
N ILE A 113 23.03 -7.14 22.43
CA ILE A 113 22.06 -6.49 21.52
C ILE A 113 22.81 -5.87 20.34
N LEU A 114 23.98 -5.26 20.58
CA LEU A 114 24.83 -4.73 19.52
C LEU A 114 25.33 -5.82 18.58
N ALA A 115 25.82 -6.95 19.12
CA ALA A 115 26.25 -8.09 18.32
C ALA A 115 25.09 -8.68 17.49
N ALA A 116 23.89 -8.80 18.08
CA ALA A 116 22.70 -9.25 17.37
C ALA A 116 22.27 -8.27 16.26
N ALA A 117 22.41 -6.96 16.48
CA ALA A 117 22.15 -5.94 15.46
C ALA A 117 23.13 -6.00 14.30
N GLU A 118 24.42 -6.25 14.55
CA GLU A 118 25.40 -6.47 13.49
C GLU A 118 25.11 -7.75 12.70
N HIS A 119 24.80 -8.85 13.38
CA HIS A 119 24.41 -10.11 12.74
C HIS A 119 23.15 -9.93 11.86
N TYR A 120 22.13 -9.23 12.38
CA TYR A 120 20.92 -8.89 11.63
C TYR A 120 21.24 -8.07 10.38
N ARG A 121 22.11 -7.05 10.48
CA ARG A 121 22.55 -6.23 9.35
C ARG A 121 23.30 -7.08 8.29
N HIS A 122 24.15 -8.00 8.74
CA HIS A 122 24.88 -8.91 7.85
C HIS A 122 23.94 -9.86 7.10
N LEU A 123 22.99 -10.48 7.80
CA LEU A 123 21.94 -11.32 7.18
C LEU A 123 21.08 -10.53 6.21
N GLN A 124 20.70 -9.29 6.57
CA GLN A 124 20.00 -8.40 5.64
C GLN A 124 20.82 -8.15 4.38
N PHE A 125 22.12 -7.86 4.51
CA PHE A 125 23.00 -7.63 3.36
C PHE A 125 23.10 -8.88 2.46
N ILE A 126 23.35 -10.05 3.03
CA ILE A 126 23.41 -11.31 2.27
C ILE A 126 22.09 -11.59 1.57
N GLY A 127 20.97 -11.52 2.30
CA GLY A 127 19.65 -11.80 1.73
C GLY A 127 19.28 -10.82 0.62
N ASN A 128 19.66 -9.56 0.78
CA ASN A 128 19.52 -8.53 -0.23
C ASN A 128 20.34 -8.83 -1.50
N VAL A 129 21.62 -9.18 -1.36
CA VAL A 129 22.48 -9.54 -2.50
C VAL A 129 21.99 -10.80 -3.20
N ALA A 130 21.58 -11.82 -2.44
CA ALA A 130 20.98 -13.04 -2.97
C ALA A 130 19.72 -12.74 -3.79
N LEU A 131 18.85 -11.86 -3.30
CA LEU A 131 17.67 -11.40 -4.02
C LEU A 131 18.03 -10.75 -5.36
N TRP A 132 19.01 -9.85 -5.39
CA TRP A 132 19.49 -9.23 -6.63
C TRP A 132 19.93 -10.28 -7.65
N ILE A 133 20.75 -11.24 -7.21
CA ILE A 133 21.26 -12.31 -8.08
C ILE A 133 20.11 -13.15 -8.63
N MET A 134 19.18 -13.60 -7.77
CA MET A 134 18.04 -14.43 -8.17
C MET A 134 17.11 -13.69 -9.15
N VAL A 135 16.80 -12.42 -8.88
CA VAL A 135 15.92 -11.61 -9.75
C VAL A 135 16.57 -11.37 -11.11
N LEU A 136 17.86 -11.02 -11.16
CA LEU A 136 18.57 -10.81 -12.41
C LEU A 136 18.73 -12.12 -13.21
N MET A 137 19.04 -13.23 -12.53
CA MET A 137 19.12 -14.54 -13.15
C MET A 137 17.78 -14.96 -13.75
N MET A 138 16.68 -14.78 -13.01
CA MET A 138 15.34 -15.10 -13.48
C MET A 138 14.92 -14.20 -14.66
N ALA A 139 15.21 -12.90 -14.58
CA ALA A 139 14.89 -11.94 -15.64
C ALA A 139 15.64 -12.26 -16.95
N THR A 140 16.94 -12.57 -16.86
CA THR A 140 17.76 -12.95 -18.02
C THR A 140 17.36 -14.32 -18.58
N ALA A 141 17.05 -15.30 -17.73
CA ALA A 141 16.51 -16.59 -18.15
C ALA A 141 15.18 -16.44 -18.89
N GLY A 142 14.29 -15.56 -18.41
CA GLY A 142 13.02 -15.23 -19.05
C GLY A 142 13.20 -14.65 -20.46
N VAL A 143 14.12 -13.70 -20.63
CA VAL A 143 14.47 -13.15 -21.96
C VAL A 143 15.08 -14.21 -22.86
N ALA A 144 16.01 -15.03 -22.35
CA ALA A 144 16.64 -16.09 -23.14
C ALA A 144 15.63 -17.15 -23.60
N TYR A 145 14.71 -17.54 -22.73
CA TYR A 145 13.61 -18.45 -23.04
C TYR A 145 12.69 -17.86 -24.11
N SER A 146 12.20 -16.63 -23.91
CA SER A 146 11.30 -16.00 -24.89
C SER A 146 12.00 -15.85 -26.24
N TRP A 147 13.26 -15.40 -26.27
CA TRP A 147 14.04 -15.20 -27.50
C TRP A 147 14.18 -16.49 -28.32
N ARG A 148 14.36 -17.63 -27.66
CA ARG A 148 14.41 -18.96 -28.31
C ARG A 148 13.06 -19.42 -28.83
N THR A 149 11.97 -19.04 -28.17
CA THR A 149 10.60 -19.44 -28.57
C THR A 149 9.97 -18.57 -29.66
N ILE A 150 10.50 -17.36 -29.91
CA ILE A 150 9.98 -16.47 -30.96
C ILE A 150 10.16 -17.12 -32.34
N SER A 151 9.03 -17.46 -32.95
CA SER A 151 8.91 -18.02 -34.29
C SER A 151 7.68 -17.43 -34.99
N PRO A 152 7.57 -17.47 -36.33
CA PRO A 152 6.43 -16.88 -37.04
C PRO A 152 5.07 -17.50 -36.67
N LYS A 153 5.09 -18.76 -36.24
CA LYS A 153 3.90 -19.55 -35.84
C LYS A 153 3.45 -19.26 -34.41
N LEU A 154 4.25 -18.57 -33.60
CA LEU A 154 3.92 -18.29 -32.21
C LEU A 154 2.73 -17.33 -32.14
N ARG A 155 1.68 -17.75 -31.43
CA ARG A 155 0.49 -16.91 -31.15
C ARG A 155 0.76 -15.98 -29.97
N ALA A 156 1.69 -15.04 -30.14
CA ALA A 156 2.15 -14.15 -29.07
C ALA A 156 0.99 -13.33 -28.46
N ARG A 157 0.04 -12.88 -29.29
CA ARG A 157 -1.16 -12.15 -28.83
C ARG A 157 -1.97 -12.96 -27.81
N ASN A 158 -2.34 -14.19 -28.15
CA ASN A 158 -3.15 -15.04 -27.26
C ASN A 158 -2.47 -15.32 -25.91
N ARG A 159 -1.14 -15.50 -25.92
CA ARG A 159 -0.37 -15.71 -24.68
C ARG A 159 -0.35 -14.47 -23.80
N VAL A 160 -0.12 -13.29 -24.39
CA VAL A 160 -0.15 -12.01 -23.67
C VAL A 160 -1.55 -11.74 -23.11
N GLU A 161 -2.60 -11.91 -23.92
CA GLU A 161 -3.99 -11.73 -23.49
C GLU A 161 -4.37 -12.71 -22.37
N GLN A 162 -3.93 -13.97 -22.44
CA GLN A 162 -4.14 -14.94 -21.37
C GLN A 162 -3.51 -14.47 -20.04
N VAL A 163 -2.27 -13.97 -20.08
CA VAL A 163 -1.59 -13.44 -18.89
C VAL A 163 -2.33 -12.22 -18.33
N VAL A 164 -2.72 -11.26 -19.18
CA VAL A 164 -3.49 -10.08 -18.77
C VAL A 164 -4.83 -10.49 -18.15
N ASN A 165 -5.55 -11.44 -18.77
CA ASN A 165 -6.81 -11.94 -18.24
C ASN A 165 -6.63 -12.61 -16.87
N VAL A 166 -5.57 -13.41 -16.67
CA VAL A 166 -5.26 -14.00 -15.36
C VAL A 166 -4.96 -12.92 -14.32
N LEU A 167 -4.20 -11.88 -14.67
CA LEU A 167 -3.91 -10.76 -13.76
C LEU A 167 -5.18 -9.98 -13.40
N LEU A 168 -6.07 -9.73 -14.37
CA LEU A 168 -7.35 -9.07 -14.14
C LEU A 168 -8.28 -9.91 -13.26
N ILE A 169 -8.37 -11.22 -13.49
CA ILE A 169 -9.15 -12.15 -12.65
C ILE A 169 -8.58 -12.21 -11.23
N ALA A 170 -7.26 -12.30 -11.07
CA ALA A 170 -6.62 -12.31 -9.75
C ALA A 170 -6.88 -11.00 -9.00
N SER A 171 -6.71 -9.85 -9.68
CA SER A 171 -6.96 -8.53 -9.11
C SER A 171 -8.43 -8.34 -8.69
N SER A 172 -9.37 -8.70 -9.56
CA SER A 172 -10.80 -8.59 -9.24
C SER A 172 -11.21 -9.54 -8.12
N THR A 173 -10.61 -10.74 -8.06
CA THR A 173 -10.84 -11.71 -6.98
C THR A 173 -10.37 -11.14 -5.64
N VAL A 174 -9.16 -10.56 -5.57
CA VAL A 174 -8.65 -9.90 -4.35
C VAL A 174 -9.56 -8.74 -3.94
N ALA A 175 -10.01 -7.92 -4.89
CA ALA A 175 -10.93 -6.82 -4.60
C ALA A 175 -12.27 -7.31 -4.01
N ILE A 176 -12.88 -8.34 -4.63
CA ILE A 176 -14.14 -8.94 -4.14
C ILE A 176 -13.95 -9.50 -2.74
N PHE A 177 -12.89 -10.29 -2.50
CA PHE A 177 -12.63 -10.84 -1.16
C PHE A 177 -12.34 -9.75 -0.13
N THR A 178 -11.71 -8.65 -0.53
CA THR A 178 -11.49 -7.49 0.37
C THR A 178 -12.81 -6.83 0.72
N THR A 179 -13.69 -6.60 -0.24
CA THR A 179 -15.04 -6.06 0.00
C THR A 179 -15.85 -6.98 0.90
N VAL A 180 -15.87 -8.28 0.61
CA VAL A 180 -16.53 -9.28 1.47
C VAL A 180 -15.92 -9.26 2.87
N GLY A 181 -14.59 -9.19 3.00
CA GLY A 181 -13.90 -9.11 4.27
C GLY A 181 -14.26 -7.86 5.07
N ILE A 182 -14.36 -6.70 4.43
CA ILE A 182 -14.80 -5.44 5.06
C ILE A 182 -16.25 -5.57 5.52
N VAL A 183 -17.15 -6.07 4.68
CA VAL A 183 -18.57 -6.23 5.02
C VAL A 183 -18.73 -7.21 6.19
N LEU A 184 -18.07 -8.36 6.14
CA LEU A 184 -18.09 -9.34 7.22
C LEU A 184 -17.48 -8.78 8.50
N SER A 185 -16.35 -8.07 8.42
CA SER A 185 -15.71 -7.43 9.58
C SER A 185 -16.65 -6.44 10.26
N VAL A 186 -17.24 -5.51 9.50
CA VAL A 186 -18.19 -4.53 10.04
C VAL A 186 -19.43 -5.23 10.60
N LEU A 187 -19.92 -6.29 9.94
CA LEU A 187 -21.08 -7.05 10.40
C LEU A 187 -20.80 -7.78 11.72
N PHE A 188 -19.68 -8.49 11.84
CA PHE A 188 -19.31 -9.21 13.06
C PHE A 188 -19.08 -8.25 14.22
N GLU A 189 -18.35 -7.15 14.00
CA GLU A 189 -18.14 -6.12 15.04
C GLU A 189 -19.47 -5.46 15.45
N SER A 190 -20.37 -5.22 14.50
CA SER A 190 -21.70 -4.69 14.80
C SER A 190 -22.54 -5.67 15.63
N VAL A 191 -22.52 -6.96 15.33
CA VAL A 191 -23.23 -7.99 16.13
C VAL A 191 -22.66 -8.07 17.55
N LEU A 192 -21.34 -8.04 17.71
CA LEU A 192 -20.68 -8.00 19.02
C LEU A 192 -21.04 -6.74 19.81
N PHE A 193 -21.12 -5.59 19.13
CA PHE A 193 -21.55 -4.32 19.71
C PHE A 193 -23.00 -4.38 20.20
N PHE A 194 -23.94 -4.85 19.37
CA PHE A 194 -25.35 -4.96 19.76
C PHE A 194 -25.63 -6.07 20.79
N GLY A 195 -24.68 -6.98 21.01
CA GLY A 195 -24.70 -7.87 22.16
C GLY A 195 -24.44 -7.17 23.50
N LYS A 196 -23.81 -5.98 23.49
CA LYS A 196 -23.51 -5.17 24.68
C LYS A 196 -24.43 -3.95 24.81
N VAL A 197 -24.83 -3.35 23.69
CA VAL A 197 -25.69 -2.17 23.65
C VAL A 197 -27.03 -2.53 23.00
N PRO A 198 -28.16 -2.42 23.70
CA PRO A 198 -29.47 -2.68 23.11
C PRO A 198 -29.72 -1.79 21.89
N ILE A 199 -30.28 -2.37 20.82
CA ILE A 199 -30.63 -1.63 19.59
C ILE A 199 -31.55 -0.45 19.89
N THR A 200 -32.48 -0.58 20.84
CA THR A 200 -33.39 0.50 21.25
C THR A 200 -32.65 1.68 21.88
N GLU A 201 -31.64 1.43 22.70
CA GLU A 201 -30.79 2.47 23.29
C GLU A 201 -29.89 3.12 22.24
N PHE A 202 -29.37 2.34 21.29
CA PHE A 202 -28.65 2.88 20.14
C PHE A 202 -29.54 3.77 19.25
N LEU A 203 -30.74 3.32 18.90
CA LEU A 203 -31.63 4.04 17.98
C LEU A 203 -32.28 5.28 18.61
N PHE A 204 -32.69 5.18 19.89
CA PHE A 204 -33.47 6.23 20.56
C PHE A 204 -32.71 6.95 21.68
N GLY A 205 -31.47 6.57 21.96
CA GLY A 205 -30.63 7.22 22.96
C GLY A 205 -30.34 8.68 22.61
N LEU A 206 -30.49 9.56 23.59
CA LEU A 206 -30.27 11.00 23.46
C LEU A 206 -28.89 11.45 23.93
N HIS A 207 -28.05 10.51 24.38
CA HIS A 207 -26.72 10.79 24.89
C HIS A 207 -25.66 10.02 24.08
N TRP A 208 -24.57 10.73 23.78
CA TRP A 208 -23.38 10.17 23.15
C TRP A 208 -22.19 10.38 24.09
N SER A 209 -21.79 9.31 24.77
CA SER A 209 -20.62 9.25 25.65
C SER A 209 -19.96 7.88 25.51
N PRO A 210 -19.09 7.69 24.49
CA PRO A 210 -18.42 6.42 24.22
C PRO A 210 -17.33 6.07 25.25
N GLN A 211 -17.10 6.94 26.24
CA GLN A 211 -16.13 6.73 27.32
C GLN A 211 -16.66 5.67 28.29
N THR A 212 -16.10 4.47 28.18
CA THR A 212 -16.30 3.36 29.12
C THR A 212 -15.11 3.31 30.07
N ALA A 213 -15.32 3.03 31.35
CA ALA A 213 -14.23 2.89 32.32
C ALA A 213 -13.33 1.70 31.92
N ILE A 214 -12.06 1.97 31.60
CA ILE A 214 -11.07 0.95 31.20
C ILE A 214 -10.41 0.32 32.44
N ARG A 215 -10.46 1.00 33.60
CA ARG A 215 -9.95 0.52 34.89
C ARG A 215 -11.02 0.61 35.99
N ALA A 216 -10.97 -0.26 37.00
CA ALA A 216 -11.95 -0.31 38.10
C ALA A 216 -11.98 0.96 38.96
N ASP A 217 -10.88 1.72 38.95
CA ASP A 217 -10.64 2.99 39.63
C ASP A 217 -10.99 4.22 38.76
N GLN A 218 -11.37 4.02 37.48
CA GLN A 218 -11.86 5.11 36.62
C GLN A 218 -13.36 5.32 36.82
N THR A 219 -13.76 6.55 37.16
CA THR A 219 -15.15 7.01 37.07
C THR A 219 -15.52 7.24 35.60
N GLY A 220 -15.82 6.16 34.88
CA GLY A 220 -16.38 6.21 33.53
C GLY A 220 -17.89 5.99 33.54
N SER A 221 -18.59 6.67 32.63
CA SER A 221 -20.01 6.42 32.35
C SER A 221 -20.21 4.96 31.88
N SER A 222 -21.43 4.43 31.98
CA SER A 222 -21.83 3.10 31.48
C SER A 222 -21.73 2.93 29.95
N GLY A 223 -21.10 3.88 29.24
CA GLY A 223 -21.10 3.98 27.78
C GLY A 223 -22.49 4.34 27.26
N ALA A 224 -22.65 5.51 26.65
CA ALA A 224 -23.90 5.91 25.99
C ALA A 224 -23.65 6.04 24.49
N PHE A 225 -24.36 5.27 23.68
CA PHE A 225 -24.12 5.17 22.23
C PHE A 225 -25.36 5.54 21.39
N GLY A 226 -26.13 6.54 21.83
CA GLY A 226 -27.31 6.99 21.10
C GLY A 226 -26.96 7.61 19.74
N MET A 227 -27.66 7.20 18.68
CA MET A 227 -27.44 7.70 17.32
C MET A 227 -28.03 9.10 17.11
N ILE A 228 -29.06 9.48 17.87
CA ILE A 228 -29.79 10.75 17.64
C ILE A 228 -28.84 11.96 17.72
N PRO A 229 -28.01 12.12 18.76
CA PRO A 229 -27.05 13.23 18.81
C PRO A 229 -26.06 13.25 17.63
N LEU A 230 -25.67 12.09 17.10
CA LEU A 230 -24.78 12.01 15.94
C LEU A 230 -25.46 12.57 14.69
N PHE A 231 -26.68 12.11 14.39
CA PHE A 231 -27.43 12.59 13.24
C PHE A 231 -27.81 14.07 13.39
N THR A 232 -28.30 14.47 14.56
CA THR A 232 -28.64 15.87 14.83
C THR A 232 -27.40 16.75 14.75
N GLY A 233 -26.26 16.32 15.31
CA GLY A 233 -24.98 17.04 15.21
C GLY A 233 -24.50 17.19 13.77
N THR A 234 -24.52 16.10 12.98
CA THR A 234 -24.15 16.15 11.56
C THR A 234 -25.09 17.10 10.79
N LEU A 235 -26.41 16.96 10.93
CA LEU A 235 -27.38 17.80 10.24
C LEU A 235 -27.27 19.27 10.64
N LEU A 236 -27.05 19.56 11.93
CA LEU A 236 -26.88 20.92 12.43
C LEU A 236 -25.61 21.55 11.84
N ILE A 237 -24.46 20.86 11.94
CA ILE A 237 -23.18 21.36 11.42
C ILE A 237 -23.25 21.52 9.91
N SER A 238 -23.78 20.54 9.16
CA SER A 238 -23.98 20.64 7.72
C SER A 238 -24.93 21.79 7.35
N GLY A 239 -26.01 21.98 8.09
CA GLY A 239 -26.96 23.07 7.88
C GLY A 239 -26.31 24.44 8.06
N ILE A 240 -25.64 24.67 9.18
CA ILE A 240 -24.91 25.92 9.45
C ILE A 240 -23.79 26.13 8.41
N ALA A 241 -23.04 25.07 8.09
CA ALA A 241 -21.98 25.13 7.10
C ALA A 241 -22.51 25.53 5.72
N MET A 242 -23.63 24.96 5.26
CA MET A 242 -24.24 25.34 3.99
C MET A 242 -24.80 26.77 4.02
N LEU A 243 -25.44 27.17 5.12
CA LEU A 243 -25.95 28.54 5.28
C LEU A 243 -24.86 29.61 5.18
N VAL A 244 -23.64 29.29 5.58
CA VAL A 244 -22.49 30.21 5.49
C VAL A 244 -21.73 30.04 4.17
N ALA A 245 -21.39 28.80 3.81
CA ALA A 245 -20.55 28.49 2.65
C ALA A 245 -21.25 28.77 1.32
N VAL A 246 -22.57 28.51 1.20
CA VAL A 246 -23.29 28.70 -0.07
C VAL A 246 -23.37 30.19 -0.43
N PRO A 247 -23.83 31.11 0.44
CA PRO A 247 -23.87 32.53 0.10
C PRO A 247 -22.49 33.11 -0.16
N ILE A 248 -21.50 32.81 0.69
CA ILE A 248 -20.13 33.32 0.52
C ILE A 248 -19.51 32.78 -0.77
N GLY A 249 -19.64 31.47 -1.02
CA GLY A 249 -19.11 30.83 -2.22
C GLY A 249 -19.75 31.36 -3.49
N LEU A 250 -21.08 31.49 -3.51
CA LEU A 250 -21.81 32.01 -4.67
C LEU A 250 -21.47 33.49 -4.93
N MET A 251 -21.45 34.34 -3.90
CA MET A 251 -21.12 35.76 -4.07
C MET A 251 -19.66 35.95 -4.50
N SER A 252 -18.73 35.15 -3.97
CA SER A 252 -17.32 35.17 -4.40
C SER A 252 -17.18 34.77 -5.86
N ALA A 253 -17.92 33.76 -6.30
CA ALA A 253 -17.93 33.31 -7.69
C ALA A 253 -18.51 34.39 -8.62
N LEU A 254 -19.66 34.96 -8.28
CA LEU A 254 -20.28 36.05 -9.06
C LEU A 254 -19.36 37.27 -9.15
N TYR A 255 -18.73 37.68 -8.04
CA TYR A 255 -17.77 38.79 -8.03
C TYR A 255 -16.58 38.51 -8.96
N LEU A 256 -15.98 37.32 -8.89
CA LEU A 256 -14.83 36.96 -9.71
C LEU A 256 -15.13 36.86 -11.21
N CYS A 257 -16.36 36.49 -11.57
CA CYS A 257 -16.80 36.38 -12.96
C CYS A 257 -17.20 37.73 -13.56
N GLU A 258 -18.00 38.52 -12.84
CA GLU A 258 -18.67 39.70 -13.41
C GLU A 258 -18.01 41.03 -13.05
N TYR A 259 -17.37 41.13 -11.87
CA TYR A 259 -16.93 42.41 -11.32
C TYR A 259 -15.41 42.54 -11.13
N ALA A 260 -14.69 41.42 -10.96
CA ALA A 260 -13.28 41.44 -10.63
C ALA A 260 -12.39 41.86 -11.81
N GLY A 261 -11.51 42.82 -11.57
CA GLY A 261 -10.51 43.24 -12.54
C GLY A 261 -9.46 42.15 -12.85
N PRO A 262 -8.80 42.19 -14.03
CA PRO A 262 -7.91 41.12 -14.49
C PRO A 262 -6.77 40.78 -13.53
N LYS A 263 -6.20 41.79 -12.85
CA LYS A 263 -5.09 41.63 -11.91
C LYS A 263 -5.50 40.90 -10.63
N PHE A 264 -6.66 41.23 -10.07
CA PHE A 264 -7.16 40.58 -8.85
C PHE A 264 -7.60 39.14 -9.14
N ARG A 265 -8.27 38.91 -10.26
CA ARG A 265 -8.66 37.54 -10.67
C ARG A 265 -7.45 36.63 -10.87
N ALA A 266 -6.34 37.16 -11.40
CA ALA A 266 -5.11 36.41 -11.61
C ALA A 266 -4.44 35.94 -10.31
N SER A 267 -4.68 36.60 -9.17
CA SER A 267 -4.17 36.15 -7.86
C SER A 267 -5.20 35.36 -7.05
N ALA A 268 -6.45 35.84 -7.02
CA ALA A 268 -7.51 35.24 -6.20
C ALA A 268 -7.92 33.84 -6.68
N LYS A 269 -7.97 33.60 -7.99
CA LYS A 269 -8.40 32.31 -8.53
C LYS A 269 -7.42 31.17 -8.16
N PRO A 270 -6.09 31.29 -8.39
CA PRO A 270 -5.14 30.28 -7.91
C PRO A 270 -5.18 30.09 -6.38
N ALA A 271 -5.36 31.16 -5.60
CA ALA A 271 -5.44 31.05 -4.14
C ALA A 271 -6.65 30.20 -3.69
N LEU A 272 -7.83 30.39 -4.31
CA LEU A 272 -9.01 29.58 -4.04
C LEU A 272 -8.82 28.11 -4.46
N GLU A 273 -8.17 27.86 -5.60
CA GLU A 273 -7.86 26.50 -6.07
C GLU A 273 -6.89 25.78 -5.10
N VAL A 274 -5.89 26.49 -4.58
CA VAL A 274 -4.98 25.94 -3.55
C VAL A 274 -5.71 25.65 -2.26
N LEU A 275 -6.57 26.56 -1.76
CA LEU A 275 -7.35 26.35 -0.55
C LEU A 275 -8.32 25.16 -0.66
N ALA A 276 -8.91 24.95 -1.83
CA ALA A 276 -9.76 23.79 -2.10
C ALA A 276 -8.98 22.47 -2.18
N GLY A 277 -7.69 22.52 -2.53
CA GLY A 277 -6.80 21.37 -2.62
C GLY A 277 -6.20 20.90 -1.28
N ILE A 278 -6.32 21.70 -0.21
CA ILE A 278 -5.82 21.30 1.12
C ILE A 278 -6.71 20.16 1.66
N PRO A 279 -6.11 19.05 2.15
CA PRO A 279 -6.86 17.95 2.73
C PRO A 279 -7.73 18.41 3.90
N THR A 280 -9.00 18.01 3.92
CA THR A 280 -9.98 18.39 4.96
C THR A 280 -9.53 18.05 6.38
N VAL A 281 -8.72 17.00 6.55
CA VAL A 281 -8.13 16.58 7.83
C VAL A 281 -7.23 17.67 8.41
N VAL A 282 -6.49 18.43 7.58
CA VAL A 282 -5.61 19.51 8.04
C VAL A 282 -6.44 20.63 8.66
N TYR A 283 -7.53 21.04 8.00
CA TYR A 283 -8.44 22.05 8.55
C TYR A 283 -9.12 21.58 9.84
N GLY A 284 -9.54 20.31 9.90
CA GLY A 284 -10.12 19.72 11.10
C GLY A 284 -9.17 19.72 12.31
N PHE A 285 -7.88 19.46 12.08
CA PHE A 285 -6.86 19.48 13.13
C PHE A 285 -6.67 20.89 13.73
N PHE A 286 -6.60 21.94 12.89
CA PHE A 286 -6.52 23.31 13.38
C PHE A 286 -7.78 23.72 14.17
N ALA A 287 -8.96 23.34 13.68
CA ALA A 287 -10.22 23.65 14.36
C ALA A 287 -10.38 22.93 15.71
N ALA A 288 -9.73 21.78 15.91
CA ALA A 288 -9.79 21.01 17.16
C ALA A 288 -8.78 21.46 18.22
N LEU A 289 -7.65 22.06 17.82
CA LEU A 289 -6.59 22.52 18.72
C LEU A 289 -6.68 23.99 19.13
N THR A 290 -7.57 24.75 18.47
CA THR A 290 -7.81 26.17 18.75
C THR A 290 -9.09 26.33 19.55
#